data_AF-A0A537JSL8-F1
#
_entry.id   AF-A0A537JSL8-F1
#
_cell.length_a   1.000
_cell.length_b   1.000
_cell.length_c   1.000
_cell.angle_alpha   90.00
_cell.angle_beta   90.00
_cell.angle_gamma   90.00
#
_symmetry.space_group_name_H-M   'P 1'
#
loop_
_entity.id
_entity.type
_entity.pdbx_description
1 polymer ?
#
loop_
_entity_poly.entity_id
_entity_poly.type
_entity_poly.pdbx_seq_one_letter_code
_entity_poly.pdbx_strand_id
1 'polypeptide(L)'
;MALIKSISGIRGTIGGSPGNNLTPLDIVKFTAAFANVIGGDKKGTTQHKAKIVVGRDGRISGQMVRDIVVSTLTALGIDVIDLGLSTTPTVEIAVKEEQADGGIIITASHNPKEWNALKLLNSDGEFISAELGAKVLDKAAKEDFVFTTVDHLGTVIVDDGYLQKHIDAVLNYPLVNKGAIA
;
A
#
# COMPACT_ATOMS: atom_id res chain seq x y z
N MET A 1 10.10 -8.05 20.34
CA MET A 1 8.74 -7.88 19.77
C MET A 1 8.77 -8.33 18.32
N ALA A 2 7.65 -8.83 17.77
CA ALA A 2 7.68 -9.62 16.54
C ALA A 2 7.13 -8.86 15.33
N LEU A 3 7.86 -8.96 14.22
CA LEU A 3 7.38 -8.73 12.87
C LEU A 3 6.50 -9.92 12.46
N ILE A 4 5.22 -9.66 12.24
CA ILE A 4 4.22 -10.65 11.86
C ILE A 4 3.92 -10.50 10.37
N LYS A 5 3.92 -11.63 9.66
CA LYS A 5 3.71 -11.71 8.22
C LYS A 5 2.45 -12.55 7.98
N SER A 6 1.41 -11.96 7.40
CA SER A 6 0.11 -12.61 7.23
C SER A 6 -0.66 -12.03 6.05
N ILE A 7 -1.76 -12.67 5.66
CA ILE A 7 -2.71 -12.12 4.66
C ILE A 7 -3.25 -10.74 5.06
N SER A 8 -3.34 -10.47 6.36
CA SER A 8 -3.82 -9.19 6.90
C SER A 8 -2.74 -8.09 6.91
N GLY A 9 -1.59 -8.34 6.29
CA GLY A 9 -0.47 -7.42 6.16
C GLY A 9 0.80 -7.85 6.89
N ILE A 10 1.87 -7.09 6.61
CA ILE A 10 3.17 -7.17 7.28
C ILE A 10 3.19 -6.13 8.38
N ARG A 11 3.17 -6.55 9.64
CA ARG A 11 3.01 -5.66 10.80
C ARG A 11 4.11 -5.85 11.83
N GLY A 12 4.50 -4.79 12.50
CA GLY A 12 5.50 -4.84 13.56
C GLY A 12 5.58 -3.53 14.32
N THR A 13 6.33 -3.53 15.42
CA THR A 13 6.64 -2.29 16.12
C THR A 13 7.76 -1.54 15.43
N ILE A 14 7.68 -0.21 15.44
CA ILE A 14 8.71 0.69 14.92
C ILE A 14 9.92 0.74 15.87
N GLY A 15 11.11 0.88 15.30
CA GLY A 15 12.39 0.78 16.03
C GLY A 15 12.92 -0.65 16.05
N GLY A 16 13.84 -0.95 16.98
CA GLY A 16 14.42 -2.29 17.10
C GLY A 16 15.34 -2.69 15.92
N SER A 17 15.44 -3.99 15.67
CA SER A 17 16.39 -4.56 14.69
C SER A 17 15.70 -5.03 13.41
N PRO A 18 16.34 -4.91 12.24
CA PRO A 18 15.80 -5.42 10.97
C PRO A 18 15.41 -6.90 11.05
N GLY A 19 14.31 -7.27 10.40
CA GLY A 19 13.78 -8.63 10.37
C GLY A 19 12.98 -9.05 11.60
N ASN A 20 13.16 -8.38 12.74
CA ASN A 20 12.39 -8.59 13.97
C ASN A 20 11.32 -7.52 14.20
N ASN A 21 11.45 -6.37 13.55
CA ASN A 21 10.58 -5.21 13.68
C ASN A 21 10.13 -4.72 12.30
N LEU A 22 9.22 -3.73 12.26
CA LEU A 22 8.91 -3.03 11.02
C LEU A 22 9.89 -1.86 10.85
N THR A 23 11.15 -2.18 10.58
CA THR A 23 12.20 -1.18 10.37
C THR A 23 12.13 -0.57 8.97
N PRO A 24 12.84 0.55 8.69
CA PRO A 24 12.95 1.08 7.34
C PRO A 24 13.38 0.04 6.29
N LEU A 25 14.34 -0.84 6.64
CA LEU A 25 14.80 -1.91 5.73
C LEU A 25 13.70 -2.93 5.45
N ASP A 26 12.89 -3.27 6.46
CA ASP A 26 11.75 -4.16 6.28
C ASP A 26 10.67 -3.51 5.41
N ILE A 27 10.40 -2.22 5.60
CA ILE A 27 9.43 -1.47 4.80
C ILE A 27 9.85 -1.45 3.32
N VAL A 28 11.12 -1.12 3.03
CA VAL A 28 11.65 -1.16 1.65
C VAL A 28 11.50 -2.55 1.05
N LYS A 29 11.99 -3.58 1.76
CA LYS A 29 12.00 -4.97 1.30
C LYS A 29 10.60 -5.50 0.96
N PHE A 30 9.62 -5.31 1.85
CA PHE A 30 8.26 -5.81 1.62
C PHE A 30 7.49 -4.96 0.61
N THR A 31 7.73 -3.65 0.57
CA THR A 31 7.17 -2.78 -0.49
C THR A 31 7.68 -3.21 -1.86
N ALA A 32 9.00 -3.42 -2.00
CA ALA A 32 9.60 -3.80 -3.27
C ALA A 32 9.17 -5.19 -3.75
N ALA A 33 9.10 -6.15 -2.84
CA ALA A 33 8.60 -7.48 -3.15
C ALA A 33 7.13 -7.44 -3.61
N PHE A 34 6.27 -6.69 -2.91
CA PHE A 34 4.86 -6.54 -3.31
C PHE A 34 4.72 -5.87 -4.68
N ALA A 35 5.39 -4.75 -4.87
CA ALA A 35 5.44 -4.00 -6.12
C ALA A 35 5.81 -4.88 -7.33
N ASN A 36 6.82 -5.72 -7.17
CA ASN A 36 7.28 -6.58 -8.24
C ASN A 36 6.32 -7.75 -8.51
N VAL A 37 5.64 -8.26 -7.48
CA VAL A 37 4.60 -9.28 -7.63
C VAL A 37 3.35 -8.70 -8.32
N ILE A 38 2.92 -7.49 -7.96
CA ILE A 38 1.67 -6.89 -8.46
C ILE A 38 1.82 -6.28 -9.86
N GLY A 39 2.98 -5.68 -10.18
CA GLY A 39 3.27 -5.17 -11.52
C GLY A 39 3.48 -6.27 -12.58
N GLY A 40 3.55 -7.53 -12.13
CA GLY A 40 3.90 -8.70 -12.93
C GLY A 40 5.39 -8.74 -13.29
N ASP A 41 5.88 -9.92 -13.65
CA ASP A 41 7.21 -10.13 -14.26
C ASP A 41 7.27 -9.53 -15.70
N LYS A 42 6.73 -8.33 -15.91
CA LYS A 42 6.82 -7.57 -17.16
C LYS A 42 8.24 -6.99 -17.33
N LYS A 43 9.25 -7.85 -17.22
CA LYS A 43 10.62 -7.57 -17.64
C LYS A 43 10.58 -7.30 -19.15
N GLY A 44 10.61 -6.03 -19.54
CA GLY A 44 10.95 -5.64 -20.90
C GLY A 44 9.81 -5.24 -21.84
N THR A 45 8.59 -4.97 -21.37
CA THR A 45 7.58 -4.29 -22.20
C THR A 45 7.39 -2.85 -21.73
N THR A 46 7.82 -1.91 -22.56
CA THR A 46 7.79 -0.45 -22.35
C THR A 46 6.38 0.16 -22.28
N GLN A 47 5.31 -0.64 -22.24
CA GLN A 47 3.96 -0.15 -22.48
C GLN A 47 3.07 0.01 -21.24
N HIS A 48 3.46 -0.45 -20.05
CA HIS A 48 2.64 -0.23 -18.87
C HIS A 48 3.47 -0.09 -17.59
N LYS A 49 3.54 1.13 -17.04
CA LYS A 49 4.00 1.37 -15.68
C LYS A 49 2.90 0.94 -14.72
N ALA A 50 3.23 0.08 -13.75
CA ALA A 50 2.28 -0.30 -12.72
C ALA A 50 1.88 0.95 -11.90
N LYS A 51 0.65 0.97 -11.43
CA LYS A 51 0.07 2.04 -10.61
C LYS A 51 -0.34 1.48 -9.25
N ILE A 52 0.06 2.12 -8.16
CA ILE A 52 -0.29 1.72 -6.80
C ILE A 52 -0.89 2.89 -6.01
N VAL A 53 -2.02 2.64 -5.36
CA VAL A 53 -2.63 3.61 -4.43
C VAL A 53 -2.06 3.43 -3.03
N VAL A 54 -1.69 4.52 -2.36
CA VAL A 54 -1.17 4.52 -1.00
C VAL A 54 -2.03 5.40 -0.11
N GLY A 55 -2.35 4.94 1.09
CA GLY A 55 -3.01 5.75 2.11
C GLY A 55 -2.62 5.30 3.51
N ARG A 56 -2.76 6.20 4.50
CA ARG A 56 -2.36 5.93 5.88
C ARG A 56 -3.38 6.39 6.90
N ASP A 57 -3.33 5.76 8.08
CA ASP A 57 -4.03 6.26 9.26
C ASP A 57 -3.26 7.39 9.99
N GLY A 58 -3.80 7.84 11.11
CA GLY A 58 -3.24 8.91 11.95
C GLY A 58 -2.08 8.51 12.87
N ARG A 59 -1.45 7.33 12.72
CA ARG A 59 -0.32 6.92 13.58
C ARG A 59 0.85 7.90 13.47
N ILE A 60 1.55 8.12 14.59
CA ILE A 60 2.74 8.99 14.69
C ILE A 60 3.81 8.59 13.65
N SER A 61 4.04 7.29 13.50
CA SER A 61 4.98 6.74 12.52
C SER A 61 4.46 6.72 11.08
N GLY A 62 3.19 7.06 10.85
CA GLY A 62 2.52 6.87 9.57
C GLY A 62 3.17 7.65 8.43
N GLN A 63 3.55 8.90 8.66
CA GLN A 63 4.22 9.74 7.66
C GLN A 63 5.58 9.15 7.24
N MET A 64 6.41 8.75 8.21
CA MET A 64 7.71 8.12 7.94
C MET A 64 7.56 6.82 7.13
N VAL A 65 6.60 5.96 7.48
CA VAL A 65 6.36 4.73 6.72
C VAL A 65 5.87 5.05 5.31
N ARG A 66 4.98 6.04 5.15
CA ARG A 66 4.51 6.51 3.84
C ARG A 66 5.66 6.99 2.96
N ASP A 67 6.55 7.81 3.49
CA ASP A 67 7.66 8.36 2.71
C ASP A 67 8.57 7.24 2.18
N ILE A 68 8.88 6.25 3.01
CA ILE A 68 9.68 5.09 2.59
C ILE A 68 8.93 4.27 1.54
N VAL A 69 7.64 4.00 1.73
CA VAL A 69 6.81 3.24 0.77
C VAL A 69 6.80 3.96 -0.58
N VAL A 70 6.43 5.24 -0.61
CA VAL A 70 6.32 6.03 -1.85
C VAL A 70 7.67 6.12 -2.56
N SER A 71 8.76 6.44 -1.85
CA SER A 71 10.09 6.49 -2.47
C SER A 71 10.53 5.14 -3.01
N THR A 72 10.21 4.03 -2.33
CA THR A 72 10.53 2.68 -2.82
C THR A 72 9.79 2.37 -4.10
N LEU A 73 8.49 2.67 -4.17
CA LEU A 73 7.66 2.47 -5.36
C LEU A 73 8.16 3.32 -6.54
N THR A 74 8.44 4.60 -6.31
CA THR A 74 9.01 5.50 -7.31
C THR A 74 10.35 4.98 -7.85
N ALA A 75 11.23 4.47 -6.98
CA ALA A 75 12.51 3.87 -7.36
C ALA A 75 12.36 2.54 -8.13
N LEU A 76 11.19 1.91 -8.10
CA LEU A 76 10.85 0.74 -8.91
C LEU A 76 10.19 1.11 -10.25
N GLY A 77 10.01 2.41 -10.54
CA GLY A 77 9.35 2.87 -11.75
C GLY A 77 7.82 2.85 -11.69
N ILE A 78 7.25 2.71 -10.48
CA ILE A 78 5.81 2.59 -10.25
C ILE A 78 5.20 3.97 -10.02
N ASP A 79 4.09 4.23 -10.71
CA ASP A 79 3.30 5.43 -10.50
C ASP A 79 2.46 5.29 -9.22
N VAL A 80 2.47 6.32 -8.38
CA VAL A 80 1.84 6.30 -7.06
C VAL A 80 0.73 7.35 -7.01
N ILE A 81 -0.44 6.93 -6.52
CA ILE A 81 -1.50 7.84 -6.09
C ILE A 81 -1.52 7.84 -4.57
N ASP A 82 -1.07 8.93 -3.98
CA ASP A 82 -1.00 9.10 -2.53
C ASP A 82 -2.22 9.87 -2.03
N LEU A 83 -3.04 9.18 -1.23
CA LEU A 83 -4.24 9.75 -0.64
C LEU A 83 -3.97 10.44 0.71
N GLY A 84 -2.73 10.36 1.21
CA GLY A 84 -2.38 10.87 2.52
C GLY A 84 -3.19 10.21 3.64
N LEU A 85 -3.85 11.03 4.47
CA LEU A 85 -4.71 10.54 5.55
C LEU A 85 -5.99 9.96 4.97
N SER A 86 -6.21 8.66 5.17
CA SER A 86 -7.34 7.94 4.60
C SER A 86 -7.76 6.77 5.49
N THR A 87 -9.05 6.43 5.45
CA THR A 87 -9.53 5.19 6.06
C THR A 87 -9.18 4.00 5.16
N THR A 88 -9.06 2.80 5.74
CA THR A 88 -8.86 1.55 4.96
C THR A 88 -9.84 1.43 3.78
N PRO A 89 -11.16 1.53 3.96
CA PRO A 89 -12.10 1.42 2.84
C PRO A 89 -11.97 2.53 1.79
N THR A 90 -11.47 3.72 2.16
CA THR A 90 -11.19 4.79 1.16
C THR A 90 -10.10 4.34 0.19
N VAL A 91 -9.04 3.72 0.70
CA VAL A 91 -7.95 3.20 -0.16
C VAL A 91 -8.46 2.05 -1.02
N GLU A 92 -9.26 1.14 -0.46
CA GLU A 92 -9.85 0.01 -1.21
C GLU A 92 -10.71 0.49 -2.38
N ILE A 93 -11.56 1.50 -2.17
CA ILE A 93 -12.36 2.13 -3.23
C ILE A 93 -11.48 2.81 -4.27
N ALA A 94 -10.51 3.59 -3.82
CA ALA A 94 -9.60 4.32 -4.70
C ALA A 94 -8.80 3.42 -5.63
N VAL A 95 -8.37 2.23 -5.16
CA VAL A 95 -7.70 1.24 -6.03
C VAL A 95 -8.56 0.90 -7.24
N LYS A 96 -9.86 0.66 -7.04
CA LYS A 96 -10.79 0.32 -8.13
C LYS A 96 -11.07 1.52 -9.03
N GLU A 97 -11.33 2.69 -8.45
CA GLU A 97 -11.67 3.90 -9.19
C GLU A 97 -10.51 4.40 -10.06
N GLU A 98 -9.27 4.27 -9.56
CA GLU A 98 -8.05 4.62 -10.29
C GLU A 98 -7.58 3.56 -11.29
N GLN A 99 -8.27 2.41 -11.33
CA GLN A 99 -7.88 1.23 -12.09
C GLN A 99 -6.41 0.86 -11.80
N ALA A 100 -6.03 0.94 -10.52
CA ALA A 100 -4.67 0.66 -10.06
C ALA A 100 -4.43 -0.85 -10.00
N ASP A 101 -3.17 -1.25 -10.15
CA ASP A 101 -2.77 -2.66 -10.06
C ASP A 101 -2.85 -3.19 -8.62
N GLY A 102 -2.79 -2.29 -7.64
CA GLY A 102 -3.01 -2.63 -6.23
C GLY A 102 -2.91 -1.42 -5.31
N GLY A 103 -2.87 -1.71 -4.01
CA GLY A 103 -2.80 -0.67 -2.98
C GLY A 103 -2.01 -1.07 -1.75
N ILE A 104 -1.49 -0.06 -1.04
CA ILE A 104 -0.83 -0.22 0.25
C ILE A 104 -1.50 0.68 1.28
N ILE A 105 -2.10 0.07 2.30
CA ILE A 105 -2.67 0.78 3.45
C ILE A 105 -1.70 0.73 4.61
N ILE A 106 -1.28 1.89 5.08
CA ILE A 106 -0.31 2.04 6.17
C ILE A 106 -1.07 2.21 7.48
N THR A 107 -1.29 1.10 8.17
CA THR A 107 -2.00 1.06 9.45
C THR A 107 -1.85 -0.29 10.14
N ALA A 108 -1.58 -0.29 11.45
CA ALA A 108 -1.74 -1.50 12.28
C ALA A 108 -3.15 -1.63 12.90
N SER A 109 -4.16 -0.96 12.33
CA SER A 109 -5.57 -1.06 12.74
C SER A 109 -5.75 -0.78 14.25
N HIS A 110 -6.14 -1.79 15.04
CA HIS A 110 -6.37 -1.68 16.48
C HIS A 110 -5.12 -1.90 17.34
N ASN A 111 -3.96 -2.24 16.75
CA ASN A 111 -2.74 -2.46 17.52
C ASN A 111 -2.28 -1.16 18.22
N PRO A 112 -1.55 -1.26 19.35
CA PRO A 112 -1.03 -0.09 20.08
C PRO A 112 -0.20 0.88 19.22
N LYS A 113 0.05 2.09 19.75
CA LYS A 113 0.60 3.23 18.99
C LYS A 113 2.00 2.99 18.39
N GLU A 114 2.79 2.11 19.01
CA GLU A 114 4.14 1.75 18.56
C GLU A 114 4.15 0.81 17.34
N TRP A 115 2.99 0.25 16.98
CA TRP A 115 2.84 -0.63 15.82
C TRP A 115 2.55 0.17 14.55
N ASN A 116 3.03 -0.36 13.42
CA ASN A 116 2.52 0.00 12.11
C ASN A 116 2.49 -1.24 11.21
N ALA A 117 1.93 -1.12 10.01
CA ALA A 117 1.88 -2.22 9.06
C ALA A 117 1.79 -1.76 7.62
N LEU A 118 2.11 -2.69 6.71
CA LEU A 118 1.77 -2.63 5.30
C LEU A 118 0.64 -3.63 5.04
N LYS A 119 -0.57 -3.14 4.79
CA LYS A 119 -1.68 -3.95 4.30
C LYS A 119 -1.70 -3.87 2.78
N LEU A 120 -1.69 -5.01 2.10
CA LEU A 120 -1.48 -5.10 0.66
C LEU A 120 -2.79 -5.47 -0.02
N LEU A 121 -3.15 -4.73 -1.07
CA LEU A 121 -4.38 -4.92 -1.84
C LEU A 121 -4.08 -5.35 -3.28
N ASN A 122 -4.95 -6.16 -3.87
CA ASN A 122 -4.95 -6.47 -5.30
C ASN A 122 -5.65 -5.34 -6.10
N SER A 123 -5.73 -5.49 -7.43
CA SER A 123 -6.38 -4.54 -8.35
C SER A 123 -7.89 -4.38 -8.13
N ASP A 124 -8.53 -5.33 -7.44
CA ASP A 124 -9.95 -5.26 -7.08
C ASP A 124 -10.19 -4.46 -5.79
N GLY A 125 -9.12 -3.92 -5.17
CA GLY A 125 -9.19 -3.22 -3.89
C GLY A 125 -9.33 -4.17 -2.69
N GLU A 126 -9.14 -5.47 -2.88
CA GLU A 126 -9.28 -6.48 -1.83
C GLU A 126 -7.91 -6.84 -1.23
N PHE A 127 -7.88 -7.32 0.01
CA PHE A 127 -6.66 -7.90 0.58
C PHE A 127 -6.12 -9.03 -0.31
N ILE A 128 -4.79 -9.05 -0.49
CA ILE A 128 -4.17 -10.10 -1.29
C ILE A 128 -4.46 -11.50 -0.75
N SER A 129 -4.64 -12.46 -1.67
CA SER A 129 -4.87 -13.86 -1.33
C SER A 129 -3.65 -14.48 -0.63
N ALA A 130 -3.85 -15.61 0.04
CA ALA A 130 -2.76 -16.37 0.65
C ALA A 130 -1.68 -16.79 -0.38
N GLU A 131 -2.11 -17.14 -1.59
CA GLU A 131 -1.19 -17.50 -2.69
C GLU A 131 -0.33 -16.30 -3.10
N LEU A 132 -0.94 -15.13 -3.31
CA LEU A 132 -0.21 -13.93 -3.68
C LEU A 132 0.71 -13.46 -2.55
N GLY A 133 0.23 -13.54 -1.30
CA GLY A 133 1.01 -13.28 -0.10
C GLY A 133 2.25 -14.18 0.00
N ALA A 134 2.13 -15.47 -0.32
CA ALA A 134 3.27 -16.38 -0.34
C ALA A 134 4.33 -15.96 -1.37
N LYS A 135 3.91 -15.50 -2.57
CA LYS A 135 4.84 -14.97 -3.60
C LYS A 135 5.57 -13.72 -3.12
N VAL A 136 4.88 -12.79 -2.45
CA VAL A 136 5.50 -11.60 -1.86
C VAL A 136 6.54 -11.99 -0.81
N LEU A 137 6.23 -12.96 0.06
CA LEU A 137 7.15 -13.40 1.10
C LEU A 137 8.39 -14.11 0.53
N ASP A 138 8.21 -14.97 -0.48
CA ASP A 138 9.33 -15.63 -1.16
C ASP A 138 10.26 -14.61 -1.84
N LYS A 139 9.68 -13.65 -2.58
CA LYS A 139 10.45 -12.62 -3.27
C LYS A 139 11.17 -11.69 -2.29
N ALA A 140 10.53 -11.33 -1.19
CA ALA A 140 11.14 -10.55 -0.10
C ALA A 140 12.30 -11.30 0.57
N ALA A 141 12.17 -12.62 0.77
CA ALA A 141 13.22 -13.43 1.39
C ALA A 141 14.46 -13.57 0.51
N LYS A 142 14.29 -13.60 -0.81
CA LYS A 142 15.37 -13.67 -1.80
C LYS A 142 15.97 -12.32 -2.16
N GLU A 143 15.31 -11.23 -1.75
CA GLU A 143 15.60 -9.87 -2.22
C GLU A 143 15.67 -9.78 -3.76
N ASP A 144 14.85 -10.59 -4.44
CA ASP A 144 14.80 -10.65 -5.90
C ASP A 144 13.94 -9.51 -6.43
N PHE A 145 14.48 -8.29 -6.43
CA PHE A 145 13.86 -7.13 -7.06
C PHE A 145 14.95 -6.17 -7.55
N VAL A 146 14.66 -5.47 -8.64
CA VAL A 146 15.62 -4.57 -9.28
C VAL A 146 14.99 -3.19 -9.36
N PHE A 147 15.71 -2.20 -8.85
CA PHE A 147 15.34 -0.80 -8.95
C PHE A 147 15.67 -0.26 -10.35
N THR A 148 14.85 0.68 -10.80
CA THR A 148 14.96 1.25 -12.13
C THR A 148 16.02 2.35 -12.20
N THR A 149 16.44 2.73 -13.41
CA THR A 149 17.37 3.85 -13.62
C THR A 149 16.64 5.20 -13.49
N VAL A 150 17.41 6.28 -13.35
CA VAL A 150 16.87 7.64 -13.15
C VAL A 150 15.88 8.08 -14.23
N ASP A 151 16.04 7.62 -15.47
CA ASP A 151 15.17 7.95 -16.61
C ASP A 151 13.81 7.23 -16.58
N HIS A 152 13.67 6.25 -15.69
CA HIS A 152 12.51 5.36 -15.63
C HIS A 152 11.80 5.40 -14.27
N LEU A 153 12.12 6.38 -13.42
CA LEU A 153 11.45 6.58 -12.15
C LEU A 153 9.93 6.73 -12.34
N GLY A 154 9.20 6.29 -11.31
CA GLY A 154 7.76 6.47 -11.22
C GLY A 154 7.39 7.92 -10.94
N THR A 155 6.11 8.25 -11.06
CA THR A 155 5.56 9.54 -10.68
C THR A 155 4.73 9.43 -9.41
N VAL A 156 4.51 10.56 -8.72
CA VAL A 156 3.66 10.62 -7.54
C VAL A 156 2.61 11.69 -7.76
N ILE A 157 1.34 11.31 -7.65
CA ILE A 157 0.19 12.21 -7.65
C ILE A 157 -0.41 12.17 -6.25
N VAL A 158 -0.64 13.34 -5.66
CA VAL A 158 -1.37 13.45 -4.38
C VAL A 158 -2.82 13.78 -4.70
N ASP A 159 -3.76 13.00 -4.16
CA ASP A 159 -5.20 13.23 -4.29
C ASP A 159 -5.86 13.19 -2.91
N ASP A 160 -6.12 14.38 -2.35
CA ASP A 160 -6.81 14.57 -1.07
C ASP A 160 -8.35 14.60 -1.19
N GLY A 161 -8.89 14.48 -2.41
CA GLY A 161 -10.32 14.47 -2.68
C GLY A 161 -11.02 13.14 -2.39
N TYR A 162 -10.26 12.06 -2.21
CA TYR A 162 -10.82 10.71 -2.05
C TYR A 162 -11.70 10.50 -0.83
N LEU A 163 -11.47 11.26 0.26
CA LEU A 163 -12.37 11.24 1.39
C LEU A 163 -13.78 11.70 1.00
N GLN A 164 -13.88 12.78 0.22
CA GLN A 164 -15.17 13.29 -0.25
C GLN A 164 -15.81 12.34 -1.26
N LYS A 165 -15.02 11.81 -2.23
CA LYS A 165 -15.50 10.80 -3.20
C LYS A 165 -16.11 9.59 -2.48
N HIS A 166 -15.46 9.10 -1.43
CA HIS A 166 -15.96 7.99 -0.63
C HIS A 166 -17.24 8.35 0.15
N ILE A 167 -17.30 9.52 0.79
CA ILE A 167 -18.53 10.01 1.46
C ILE A 167 -19.69 10.04 0.45
N ASP A 168 -19.46 10.60 -0.73
CA ASP A 168 -20.47 10.70 -1.78
C ASP A 168 -20.92 9.31 -2.26
N ALA A 169 -20.00 8.37 -2.43
CA ALA A 169 -20.30 6.99 -2.80
C ALA A 169 -21.20 6.30 -1.75
N VAL A 170 -20.90 6.47 -0.45
CA VAL A 170 -21.73 5.94 0.64
C VAL A 170 -23.10 6.59 0.64
N LEU A 171 -23.18 7.92 0.59
CA LEU A 171 -24.45 8.64 0.61
C LEU A 171 -25.32 8.26 -0.61
N ASN A 172 -24.72 8.07 -1.78
CA ASN A 172 -25.42 7.68 -3.00
C ASN A 172 -25.80 6.19 -3.06
N TYR A 173 -25.41 5.38 -2.07
CA TYR A 173 -25.76 3.96 -2.05
C TYR A 173 -27.28 3.76 -1.89
N PRO A 174 -27.95 2.90 -2.70
CA PRO A 174 -29.42 2.81 -2.71
C PRO A 174 -30.08 2.47 -1.37
N LEU A 175 -29.36 1.82 -0.47
CA LEU A 175 -29.87 1.44 0.86
C LEU A 175 -29.62 2.52 1.94
N VAL A 176 -28.93 3.61 1.61
CA VAL A 176 -28.62 4.69 2.56
C VAL A 176 -29.74 5.72 2.57
N ASN A 177 -30.37 5.88 3.73
CA ASN A 177 -31.35 6.95 3.96
C ASN A 177 -30.62 8.27 4.32
N LYS A 178 -30.31 9.07 3.30
CA LYS A 178 -29.66 10.39 3.48
C LYS A 178 -30.41 11.29 4.47
N GLY A 179 -31.74 11.28 4.44
CA GLY A 179 -32.58 12.12 5.29
C GLY A 179 -32.56 11.74 6.77
N ALA A 180 -32.08 10.54 7.12
CA ALA A 180 -31.91 10.11 8.52
C ALA A 180 -30.53 10.48 9.10
N ILE A 181 -29.58 10.95 8.26
CA ILE A 181 -28.21 11.30 8.64
C ILE A 181 -28.05 12.83 8.81
N ALA A 182 -28.90 13.62 8.14
CA ALA A 182 -28.85 15.08 8.08
C ALA A 182 -29.54 15.78 9.28
#